data_AF-G9HV51-F1
#
_entry.id   AF-G9HV51-F1
#
_cell.length_a   1.000
_cell.length_b   1.000
_cell.length_c   1.000
_cell.angle_alpha   90.00
_cell.angle_beta   90.00
_cell.angle_gamma   90.00
#
_symmetry.space_group_name_H-M   'P 1'
#
loop_
_entity.id
_entity.type
_entity.pdbx_description
1 polymer ?
#
loop_
_entity_poly.entity_id
_entity_poly.type
_entity_poly.pdbx_seq_one_letter_code
_entity_poly.pdbx_strand_id
1 'polypeptide(L)'
;VLTEVQADLSSRYGFSTNYLIGKFMVFIRSSELSNLIFHNVRPDASMLVGHPFGKKLFGEHNLIYMFGQDHKDLRGRIAPNFTPKALSTYISIQQKIILNHLKKWEKIASSSLDNKPISLRLLVRDMNLETSQTVFVGPYLNANARRRFNQDYNLFNVVLPIP
;
A
#
# COMPACT_ATOMS: atom_id res chain seq x y z
N VAL A 1 -21.43 12.97 -4.84
CA VAL A 1 -22.27 13.13 -6.04
C VAL A 1 -21.60 14.16 -6.93
N LEU A 2 -20.98 13.74 -8.03
CA LEU A 2 -20.51 14.66 -9.07
C LEU A 2 -21.74 15.03 -9.90
N THR A 3 -21.95 16.32 -10.16
CA THR A 3 -23.02 16.74 -11.08
C THR A 3 -22.64 16.38 -12.51
N GLU A 4 -23.63 16.15 -13.39
CA GLU A 4 -23.37 15.85 -14.82
C GLU A 4 -22.51 16.94 -15.48
N VAL A 5 -22.71 18.20 -15.10
CA VAL A 5 -21.91 19.36 -15.55
C VAL A 5 -20.44 19.21 -15.13
N GLN A 6 -20.16 18.79 -13.90
CA GLN A 6 -18.77 18.55 -13.44
C GLN A 6 -18.12 17.37 -14.18
N ALA A 7 -18.89 16.33 -14.51
CA ALA A 7 -18.40 15.19 -15.28
C ALA A 7 -18.07 15.58 -16.73
N ASP A 8 -18.94 16.37 -17.38
CA ASP A 8 -18.70 16.88 -18.74
C ASP A 8 -17.47 17.81 -18.77
N LEU A 9 -17.37 18.78 -17.86
CA LEU A 9 -16.19 19.65 -17.75
C LEU A 9 -14.90 18.85 -17.47
N SER A 10 -14.96 17.82 -16.62
CA SER A 10 -13.84 16.92 -16.38
C SER A 10 -13.38 16.21 -17.65
N SER A 11 -14.32 15.78 -18.48
CA SER A 11 -14.00 15.11 -19.75
C SER A 11 -13.32 16.04 -20.76
N ARG A 12 -13.70 17.32 -20.78
CA ARG A 12 -13.19 18.31 -21.75
C ARG A 12 -11.85 18.90 -21.33
N TYR A 13 -11.68 19.24 -20.06
CA TYR A 13 -10.51 19.96 -19.57
C TYR A 13 -9.52 19.08 -18.79
N GLY A 14 -9.87 17.82 -18.53
CA GLY A 14 -9.00 16.90 -17.80
C GLY A 14 -8.96 17.13 -16.29
N PHE A 15 -9.77 18.04 -15.75
CA PHE A 15 -9.94 18.23 -14.30
C PHE A 15 -11.37 18.70 -13.97
N SER A 16 -11.78 18.50 -12.71
CA SER A 16 -13.02 19.07 -12.16
C SER A 16 -12.77 19.63 -10.76
N THR A 17 -13.72 20.42 -10.27
CA THR A 17 -13.62 21.07 -8.96
C THR A 17 -14.87 20.78 -8.14
N ASN A 18 -14.71 20.52 -6.86
CA ASN A 18 -15.81 20.34 -5.92
C ASN A 18 -15.47 20.95 -4.56
N TYR A 19 -16.49 21.26 -3.76
CA TYR A 19 -16.32 21.71 -2.38
C TYR A 19 -16.81 20.60 -1.45
N LEU A 20 -15.87 19.83 -0.90
CA LEU A 20 -16.18 18.70 -0.01
C LEU A 20 -15.65 18.99 1.39
N ILE A 21 -16.51 18.83 2.40
CA ILE A 21 -16.13 18.93 3.82
C ILE A 21 -15.40 20.25 4.14
N GLY A 22 -15.93 21.37 3.64
CA GLY A 22 -15.34 22.68 3.90
C GLY A 22 -14.04 22.97 3.12
N LYS A 23 -13.65 22.12 2.17
CA LYS A 23 -12.43 22.27 1.37
C LYS A 23 -12.75 22.31 -0.11
N PHE A 24 -12.19 23.31 -0.79
CA PHE A 24 -12.17 23.33 -2.25
C PHE A 24 -11.15 22.29 -2.74
N MET A 25 -11.61 21.35 -3.55
CA MET A 25 -10.81 20.24 -4.06
C MET A 25 -10.82 20.24 -5.59
N VAL A 26 -9.64 20.07 -6.16
CA VAL A 26 -9.43 19.89 -7.59
C VAL A 26 -9.14 18.42 -7.85
N PHE A 27 -9.94 17.80 -8.71
CA PHE A 27 -9.78 16.41 -9.14
C PHE A 27 -9.14 16.41 -10.51
N ILE A 28 -7.98 15.76 -10.62
CA ILE A 28 -7.23 15.65 -11.88
C ILE A 28 -7.53 14.29 -12.50
N ARG A 29 -7.92 14.30 -13.78
CA ARG A 29 -8.17 13.10 -14.59
C ARG A 29 -7.15 12.94 -15.71
N SER A 30 -6.70 14.05 -16.31
CA SER A 30 -5.71 14.02 -17.40
C SER A 30 -4.35 13.55 -16.89
N SER A 31 -3.74 12.62 -17.63
CA SER A 31 -2.39 12.13 -17.38
C SER A 31 -1.35 13.23 -17.60
N GLU A 32 -1.56 14.10 -18.59
CA GLU A 32 -0.72 15.26 -18.88
C GLU A 32 -0.71 16.25 -17.72
N LEU A 33 -1.89 16.61 -17.20
CA LEU A 33 -2.01 17.47 -16.02
C LEU A 33 -1.43 16.82 -14.77
N SER A 34 -1.64 15.51 -14.58
CA SER A 34 -1.06 14.77 -13.47
C SER A 34 0.46 14.81 -13.52
N ASN A 35 1.05 14.55 -14.69
CA ASN A 35 2.49 14.67 -14.89
C ASN A 35 2.96 16.09 -14.58
N LEU A 36 2.31 17.13 -15.11
CA LEU A 36 2.69 18.51 -14.85
C LEU A 36 2.72 18.83 -13.35
N ILE A 37 1.70 18.40 -12.60
CA ILE A 37 1.62 18.61 -11.15
C ILE A 37 2.73 17.84 -10.41
N PHE A 38 2.93 16.56 -10.74
CA PHE A 38 3.92 15.72 -10.05
C PHE A 38 5.38 15.98 -10.45
N HIS A 39 5.62 16.71 -11.54
CA HIS A 39 6.96 17.24 -11.87
C HIS A 39 7.37 18.43 -10.99
N ASN A 40 6.47 18.98 -10.19
CA ASN A 40 6.82 20.02 -9.23
C ASN A 40 7.64 19.43 -8.06
N VAL A 41 8.94 19.68 -8.07
CA VAL A 41 9.90 19.17 -7.08
C VAL A 41 10.09 20.08 -5.88
N ARG A 42 9.26 21.13 -5.71
CA ARG A 42 9.40 21.99 -4.54
C ARG A 42 9.13 21.20 -3.24
N PRO A 43 9.92 21.43 -2.18
CA PRO A 43 9.77 20.75 -0.89
C PRO A 43 8.35 20.80 -0.29
N ASP A 44 7.60 21.86 -0.58
CA ASP A 44 6.27 22.18 -0.07
C ASP A 44 5.13 21.92 -1.08
N ALA A 45 5.44 21.38 -2.27
CA ALA A 45 4.46 21.25 -3.36
C ALA A 45 3.42 20.16 -3.13
N SER A 46 3.78 19.09 -2.42
CA SER A 46 2.91 17.91 -2.28
C SER A 46 3.00 17.34 -0.88
N MET A 47 1.85 17.20 -0.23
CA MET A 47 1.69 16.48 1.02
C MET A 47 0.54 15.48 0.86
N LEU A 48 0.77 14.23 1.26
CA LEU A 48 -0.28 13.24 1.27
C LEU A 48 -1.28 13.57 2.40
N VAL A 49 -2.54 13.76 2.03
CA VAL A 49 -3.65 13.86 2.98
C VAL A 49 -4.31 12.48 3.08
N GLY A 50 -3.94 11.73 4.12
CA GLY A 50 -4.51 10.41 4.39
C GLY A 50 -5.76 10.45 5.26
N HIS A 51 -6.20 9.27 5.70
CA HIS A 51 -7.31 9.13 6.65
C HIS A 51 -7.06 9.96 7.93
N PRO A 52 -8.09 10.57 8.57
CA PRO A 52 -7.91 11.40 9.75
C PRO A 52 -7.20 10.70 10.92
N PHE A 53 -7.37 9.38 11.05
CA PHE A 53 -6.71 8.58 12.08
C PHE A 53 -5.33 8.06 11.66
N GLY A 54 -4.90 8.33 10.43
CA GLY A 54 -3.69 7.77 9.86
C GLY A 54 -2.43 8.13 10.65
N LYS A 55 -2.29 9.37 11.12
CA LYS A 55 -1.16 9.77 11.98
C LYS A 55 -1.13 9.03 13.32
N LYS A 56 -2.30 8.77 13.92
CA LYS A 56 -2.43 7.96 15.14
C LYS A 56 -2.05 6.49 14.88
N LEU A 57 -2.34 5.98 13.69
CA LEU A 57 -2.09 4.59 13.29
C LEU A 57 -0.63 4.35 12.90
N PHE A 58 -0.04 5.25 12.13
CA PHE A 58 1.29 5.08 11.53
C PHE A 58 2.40 5.85 12.27
N GLY A 59 2.03 6.70 13.22
CA GLY A 59 2.91 7.64 13.91
C GLY A 59 3.03 8.98 13.17
N GLU A 60 3.26 10.06 13.93
CA GLU A 60 3.42 11.41 13.39
C GLU A 60 4.63 11.54 12.44
N HIS A 61 5.68 10.74 12.68
CA HIS A 61 6.93 10.74 11.91
C HIS A 61 6.98 9.55 10.94
N ASN A 62 5.86 9.19 10.31
CA ASN A 62 5.84 8.19 9.25
C ASN A 62 6.24 8.82 7.91
N LEU A 63 6.99 8.08 7.07
CA LEU A 63 7.41 8.52 5.73
C LEU A 63 6.24 9.09 4.91
N ILE A 64 5.04 8.51 5.03
CA ILE A 64 3.86 8.95 4.25
C ILE A 64 3.37 10.36 4.62
N TYR A 65 3.74 10.88 5.80
CA TYR A 65 3.37 12.22 6.27
C TYR A 65 4.54 13.21 6.22
N MET A 66 5.75 12.73 5.96
CA MET A 66 6.91 13.60 5.80
C MET A 66 6.85 14.34 4.46
N PHE A 67 7.39 15.55 4.43
CA PHE A 67 7.55 16.35 3.22
C PHE A 67 8.89 17.10 3.27
N GLY A 68 9.24 17.76 2.17
CA GLY A 68 10.47 18.52 2.05
C GLY A 68 11.76 17.72 2.22
N GLN A 69 12.76 18.33 2.85
CA GLN A 69 14.12 17.80 2.90
C GLN A 69 14.21 16.52 3.74
N ASP A 70 13.49 16.43 4.87
CA ASP A 70 13.47 15.24 5.72
C ASP A 70 12.93 14.02 4.97
N HIS A 71 11.85 14.20 4.21
CA HIS A 71 11.30 13.16 3.35
C HIS A 71 12.30 12.73 2.27
N LYS A 72 12.97 13.70 1.63
CA LYS A 72 13.97 13.44 0.58
C LYS A 72 15.16 12.65 1.14
N ASP A 73 15.66 13.02 2.31
CA ASP A 73 16.80 12.37 2.94
C ASP A 73 16.46 10.94 3.38
N LEU A 74 15.29 10.74 3.99
CA LEU A 74 14.82 9.41 4.37
C LEU A 74 14.60 8.53 3.13
N ARG A 75 13.97 9.04 2.08
CA ARG A 75 13.80 8.32 0.80
C ARG A 75 15.15 7.95 0.19
N GLY A 76 16.12 8.86 0.22
CA GLY A 76 17.48 8.61 -0.27
C GLY A 76 18.16 7.44 0.44
N ARG A 77 17.95 7.30 1.76
CA ARG A 77 18.48 6.18 2.55
C ARG A 77 17.78 4.85 2.27
N ILE A 78 16.50 4.89 1.91
CA ILE A 78 15.67 3.70 1.66
C ILE A 78 15.81 3.19 0.21
N ALA A 79 15.97 4.10 -0.76
CA ALA A 79 15.98 3.79 -2.18
C ALA A 79 16.96 2.66 -2.61
N PRO A 80 18.16 2.51 -2.02
CA PRO A 80 19.07 1.40 -2.36
C PRO A 80 18.46 0.00 -2.18
N ASN A 81 17.49 -0.16 -1.27
CA ASN A 81 16.76 -1.42 -1.05
C ASN A 81 15.83 -1.77 -2.21
N PHE A 82 15.57 -0.84 -3.14
CA PHE A 82 14.65 -1.01 -4.26
C PHE A 82 15.36 -0.95 -5.62
N THR A 83 16.66 -1.21 -5.65
CA THR A 83 17.41 -1.35 -6.91
C THR A 83 17.11 -2.70 -7.59
N PRO A 84 17.24 -2.84 -8.92
CA PRO A 84 17.06 -4.12 -9.60
C PRO A 84 17.89 -5.26 -8.99
N LYS A 85 19.11 -4.94 -8.53
CA LYS A 85 19.98 -5.90 -7.83
C LYS A 85 19.40 -6.35 -6.49
N ALA A 86 18.95 -5.42 -5.65
CA ALA A 86 18.29 -5.76 -4.39
C ALA A 86 17.01 -6.58 -4.62
N LEU A 87 16.14 -6.12 -5.53
CA LEU A 87 14.90 -6.80 -5.89
C LEU A 87 15.15 -8.22 -6.43
N SER A 88 16.21 -8.44 -7.20
CA SER A 88 16.57 -9.78 -7.70
C SER A 88 16.80 -10.78 -6.55
N THR A 89 17.47 -10.35 -5.47
CA THR A 89 17.65 -11.20 -4.28
C THR A 89 16.33 -11.51 -3.57
N TYR A 90 15.40 -10.54 -3.58
CA TYR A 90 14.11 -10.69 -2.93
C TYR A 90 13.22 -11.68 -3.68
N ILE A 91 13.26 -11.66 -5.01
CA ILE A 91 12.46 -12.56 -5.86
C ILE A 91 12.71 -14.02 -5.52
N SER A 92 13.98 -14.43 -5.34
CA SER A 92 14.30 -15.82 -5.00
C SER A 92 13.75 -16.25 -3.64
N ILE A 93 13.70 -15.33 -2.67
CA ILE A 93 13.11 -15.57 -1.34
C ILE A 93 11.59 -15.65 -1.45
N GLN A 94 10.98 -14.68 -2.12
CA GLN A 94 9.53 -14.58 -2.31
C GLN A 94 8.99 -15.80 -3.06
N GLN A 95 9.66 -16.24 -4.13
CA GLN A 95 9.26 -17.41 -4.91
C GLN A 95 9.15 -18.68 -4.04
N LYS A 96 10.12 -18.93 -3.15
CA LYS A 96 10.09 -20.08 -2.24
C LYS A 96 8.87 -20.03 -1.31
N ILE A 97 8.59 -18.86 -0.74
CA ILE A 97 7.46 -18.65 0.17
C ILE A 97 6.14 -18.81 -0.61
N ILE A 98 6.01 -18.16 -1.76
CA ILE A 98 4.82 -18.23 -2.62
C ILE A 98 4.52 -19.70 -2.99
N LEU A 99 5.52 -20.46 -3.44
CA LEU A 99 5.33 -21.87 -3.78
C LEU A 99 4.86 -22.73 -2.59
N ASN A 100 5.38 -22.46 -1.39
CA ASN A 100 4.93 -23.14 -0.18
C ASN A 100 3.47 -22.83 0.16
N HIS A 101 3.06 -21.57 0.02
CA HIS A 101 1.68 -21.15 0.20
C HIS A 101 0.75 -21.78 -0.84
N LEU A 102 1.12 -21.76 -2.12
CA LEU A 102 0.33 -22.37 -3.19
C LEU A 102 0.11 -23.87 -2.95
N LYS A 103 1.15 -24.62 -2.58
CA LYS A 103 1.03 -26.05 -2.20
C LYS A 103 0.11 -26.26 -0.99
N LYS A 104 0.14 -25.33 -0.02
CA LYS A 104 -0.76 -25.39 1.14
C LYS A 104 -2.20 -25.13 0.72
N TRP A 105 -2.45 -24.17 -0.15
CA TRP A 105 -3.80 -23.82 -0.61
C TRP A 105 -4.40 -24.94 -1.46
N GLU A 106 -3.59 -25.57 -2.32
CA GLU A 106 -3.97 -26.78 -3.05
C GLU A 106 -4.46 -27.87 -2.09
N LYS A 107 -3.67 -28.20 -1.06
CA LYS A 107 -4.07 -29.18 -0.04
C LYS A 107 -5.38 -28.81 0.66
N ILE A 108 -5.56 -27.55 1.02
CA ILE A 108 -6.81 -27.06 1.64
C ILE A 108 -7.99 -27.27 0.69
N ALA A 109 -7.83 -26.89 -0.57
CA ALA A 109 -8.87 -27.07 -1.60
C ALA A 109 -9.22 -28.55 -1.81
N SER A 110 -8.21 -29.42 -1.95
CA SER A 110 -8.40 -30.87 -2.11
C SER A 110 -9.02 -31.55 -0.88
N SER A 111 -8.84 -30.98 0.31
CA SER A 111 -9.44 -31.49 1.55
C SER A 111 -10.86 -30.98 1.81
N SER A 112 -11.36 -30.06 0.98
CA SER A 112 -12.71 -29.52 1.15
C SER A 112 -13.76 -30.57 0.76
N LEU A 113 -14.65 -30.89 1.70
CA LEU A 113 -15.83 -31.69 1.39
C LEU A 113 -16.64 -30.93 0.32
N ASP A 114 -17.01 -31.64 -0.75
CA ASP A 114 -17.81 -31.16 -1.89
C ASP A 114 -17.10 -30.29 -2.95
N ASN A 115 -15.76 -30.32 -3.06
CA ASN A 115 -15.02 -29.52 -4.08
C ASN A 115 -15.37 -28.02 -4.03
N LYS A 116 -15.66 -27.49 -2.84
CA LYS A 116 -16.09 -26.09 -2.69
C LYS A 116 -14.91 -25.14 -2.93
N PRO A 117 -15.12 -24.02 -3.65
CA PRO A 117 -14.12 -22.97 -3.76
C PRO A 117 -13.68 -22.45 -2.39
N ILE A 118 -12.38 -22.21 -2.23
CA ILE A 118 -11.80 -21.64 -1.01
C ILE A 118 -11.66 -20.12 -1.12
N SER A 119 -11.84 -19.41 0.00
CA SER A 119 -11.63 -17.96 0.03
C SER A 119 -10.13 -17.62 0.08
N LEU A 120 -9.64 -16.93 -0.95
CA LEU A 120 -8.21 -16.60 -1.07
C LEU A 120 -7.80 -15.35 -0.31
N ARG A 121 -8.73 -14.48 0.12
CA ARG A 121 -8.39 -13.16 0.67
C ARG A 121 -7.41 -13.23 1.85
N LEU A 122 -7.71 -14.06 2.84
CA LEU A 122 -6.87 -14.21 4.03
C LEU A 122 -5.60 -15.00 3.72
N LEU A 123 -5.67 -15.96 2.80
CA LEU A 123 -4.54 -16.77 2.36
C LEU A 123 -3.48 -15.91 1.65
N VAL A 124 -3.92 -15.06 0.70
CA VAL A 124 -3.05 -14.12 -0.01
C VAL A 124 -2.48 -13.07 0.95
N ARG A 125 -3.28 -12.58 1.90
CA ARG A 125 -2.79 -11.67 2.96
C ARG A 125 -1.64 -12.30 3.73
N ASP A 126 -1.81 -13.54 4.21
CA ASP A 126 -0.80 -14.23 5.00
C ASP A 126 0.48 -14.48 4.19
N MET A 127 0.34 -14.84 2.91
CA MET A 127 1.48 -14.96 1.99
C MET A 127 2.21 -13.64 1.81
N ASN A 128 1.50 -12.53 1.54
CA ASN A 128 2.08 -11.20 1.37
C ASN A 128 2.79 -10.70 2.63
N LEU A 129 2.25 -11.04 3.80
CA LEU A 129 2.84 -10.71 5.08
C LEU A 129 4.16 -11.48 5.29
N GLU A 130 4.16 -12.79 5.05
CA GLU A 130 5.34 -13.64 5.22
C GLU A 130 6.46 -13.28 4.23
N THR A 131 6.12 -12.99 2.97
CA THR A 131 7.09 -12.55 1.97
C THR A 131 7.76 -11.25 2.39
N SER A 132 6.98 -10.24 2.81
CA SER A 132 7.51 -8.93 3.23
C SER A 132 8.39 -9.04 4.46
N GLN A 133 7.93 -9.72 5.52
CA GLN A 133 8.72 -9.92 6.74
C GLN A 133 10.05 -10.62 6.45
N THR A 134 10.02 -11.64 5.59
CA THR A 134 11.21 -12.45 5.32
C THR A 134 12.20 -11.73 4.41
N VAL A 135 11.73 -10.91 3.46
CA VAL A 135 12.60 -10.09 2.61
C VAL A 135 13.27 -8.98 3.41
N PHE A 136 12.53 -8.23 4.23
CA PHE A 136 13.06 -7.05 4.90
C PHE A 136 13.79 -7.36 6.22
N VAL A 137 13.34 -8.37 6.96
CA VAL A 137 13.88 -8.68 8.31
C VAL A 137 14.54 -10.06 8.35
N GLY A 138 14.13 -10.99 7.49
CA GLY A 138 14.77 -12.30 7.35
C GLY A 138 14.85 -13.08 8.68
N PRO A 139 16.01 -13.67 9.01
CA PRO A 139 16.17 -14.53 10.19
C PRO A 139 16.12 -13.77 11.52
N TYR A 140 16.22 -12.44 11.51
CA TYR A 140 16.17 -11.62 12.72
C TYR A 140 14.77 -11.54 13.34
N LEU A 141 13.73 -11.96 12.60
CA LEU A 141 12.37 -12.09 13.13
C LEU A 141 12.11 -13.53 13.59
N ASN A 142 12.25 -13.78 14.89
CA ASN A 142 11.99 -15.10 15.48
C ASN A 142 10.51 -15.51 15.37
N ALA A 143 10.21 -16.78 15.61
CA ALA A 143 8.85 -17.33 15.45
C ALA A 143 7.80 -16.64 16.34
N ASN A 144 8.17 -16.21 17.55
CA ASN A 144 7.27 -15.48 18.43
C ASN A 144 6.97 -14.08 17.88
N ALA A 145 7.99 -13.37 17.42
CA ALA A 145 7.84 -12.05 16.81
C ALA A 145 7.01 -12.11 15.51
N ARG A 146 7.19 -13.15 14.68
CA ARG A 146 6.36 -13.38 13.47
C ARG A 146 4.88 -13.56 13.82
N ARG A 147 4.58 -14.39 14.82
CA ARG A 147 3.19 -14.60 15.29
C ARG A 147 2.58 -13.32 15.81
N ARG A 148 3.32 -12.59 16.64
CA ARG A 148 2.87 -11.31 17.20
C ARG A 148 2.59 -10.28 16.09
N PHE A 149 3.50 -10.13 15.14
CA PHE A 149 3.32 -9.23 14.00
C PHE A 149 2.07 -9.57 13.19
N ASN A 150 1.79 -10.85 12.94
CA ASN A 150 0.57 -11.26 12.23
C ASN A 150 -0.69 -10.85 12.99
N GLN A 151 -0.72 -11.06 14.31
CA GLN A 151 -1.84 -10.61 15.14
C GLN A 151 -2.03 -9.09 15.10
N ASP A 152 -0.94 -8.34 15.28
CA ASP A 152 -0.98 -6.87 15.27
C ASP A 152 -1.38 -6.32 13.89
N TYR A 153 -0.88 -6.92 12.80
CA TYR A 153 -1.25 -6.57 11.42
C TYR A 153 -2.75 -6.84 11.14
N ASN A 154 -3.31 -7.91 11.70
CA ASN A 154 -4.73 -8.20 11.57
C ASN A 154 -5.58 -7.20 12.35
N LEU A 155 -5.19 -6.86 13.57
CA LEU A 155 -5.88 -5.85 14.37
C LEU A 155 -5.85 -4.49 13.67
N PHE A 156 -4.70 -4.12 13.09
CA PHE A 156 -4.55 -2.90 12.31
C PHE A 156 -5.57 -2.80 11.15
N ASN A 157 -5.74 -3.89 10.40
CA ASN A 157 -6.66 -3.93 9.25
C ASN A 157 -8.14 -4.02 9.63
N VAL A 158 -8.48 -4.36 10.88
CA VAL A 158 -9.86 -4.31 11.38
C VAL A 158 -10.24 -2.89 11.84
N VAL A 159 -9.28 -2.13 12.35
CA VAL A 159 -9.47 -0.75 12.84
C VAL A 159 -9.60 0.28 11.70
N LEU A 160 -9.06 -0.03 10.52
CA LEU A 160 -9.40 0.66 9.27
C LEU A 160 -10.62 -0.05 8.66
N PRO A 161 -11.86 0.42 8.87
CA PRO A 161 -12.97 -0.06 8.05
C PRO A 161 -12.64 0.35 6.61
N ILE A 162 -12.21 -0.61 5.82
CA ILE A 162 -12.24 -0.50 4.38
C ILE A 162 -13.74 -0.53 4.05
N PRO A 163 -14.34 0.57 3.56
CA PRO A 163 -15.74 0.53 3.11
C PRO A 163 -15.92 -0.49 1.97
#